data_AF-A0A671R9N7-F1
#
_entry.id   AF-A0A671R9N7-F1
#
_cell.length_a   1.000
_cell.length_b   1.000
_cell.length_c   1.000
_cell.angle_alpha   90.00
_cell.angle_beta   90.00
_cell.angle_gamma   90.00
#
_symmetry.space_group_name_H-M   'P 1'
#
loop_
_entity.id
_entity.type
_entity.pdbx_description
1 polymer ?
#
loop_
_entity_poly.entity_id
_entity_poly.type
_entity_poly.pdbx_seq_one_letter_code
_entity_poly.pdbx_strand_id
1 'polypeptide(L)'
;MLLLVLNNLCSMESEGIVIRIKTPVGDMDSSVDSPSHLNFSDLLAAIKDVMPEATVTAFEYEDEVGDRITVRSDEELKAMLSYYCNTVMEQRINGLLPEPLQIFPRAGKTPGIRNIHGLKVCASVIVSAELGMDWLCCINEHDLQYQEQLGHGNGGTVYKAYHLLGKRIVAVKVIPLDITVELQKQIMSELEILYKCDSPYIIKFYSAFFVENRISICTEFMDGGSLDVYWRIPEHVLGRIAVAVVKGLTYLWSLKILHRGEKATFM
;
A
#
# COMPACT_ATOMS: atom_id res chain seq x y z
N MET A 1 49.37 9.64 -3.24
CA MET A 1 48.72 8.35 -2.89
C MET A 1 47.19 8.43 -2.88
N LEU A 2 46.54 9.52 -2.47
CA LEU A 2 45.07 9.64 -2.51
C LEU A 2 44.45 9.73 -3.93
N LEU A 3 45.15 10.29 -4.93
CA LEU A 3 44.63 10.33 -6.31
C LEU A 3 44.65 8.96 -7.02
N LEU A 4 45.47 8.00 -6.58
CA LEU A 4 45.50 6.64 -7.14
C LEU A 4 44.36 5.76 -6.61
N VAL A 5 43.81 6.09 -5.43
CA VAL A 5 42.63 5.40 -4.89
C VAL A 5 41.37 5.85 -5.61
N LEU A 6 41.22 7.15 -5.91
CA LEU A 6 40.08 7.66 -6.68
C LEU A 6 40.11 7.24 -8.16
N ASN A 7 41.29 7.11 -8.77
CA ASN A 7 41.39 6.57 -10.14
C ASN A 7 41.12 5.05 -10.23
N ASN A 8 41.18 4.32 -9.11
CA ASN A 8 40.77 2.91 -9.05
C ASN A 8 39.30 2.71 -8.64
N LEU A 9 38.62 3.74 -8.12
CA LEU A 9 37.15 3.67 -7.95
C LEU A 9 36.44 3.61 -9.30
N CYS A 10 37.02 4.20 -10.36
CA CYS A 10 36.42 4.28 -11.70
C CYS A 10 36.73 3.05 -12.58
N SER A 11 37.70 2.19 -12.23
CA SER A 11 38.12 1.08 -13.10
C SER A 11 37.37 -0.25 -12.86
N MET A 12 36.52 -0.30 -11.83
CA MET A 12 35.78 -1.52 -11.45
C MET A 12 34.32 -1.50 -11.91
N GLU A 13 33.84 -0.42 -12.56
CA GLU A 13 32.51 -0.38 -13.21
C GLU A 13 32.39 -1.35 -14.41
N SER A 14 33.48 -2.03 -14.78
CA SER A 14 33.57 -3.02 -15.88
C SER A 14 34.04 -4.41 -15.45
N GLU A 15 34.25 -4.69 -14.16
CA GLU A 15 34.49 -6.08 -13.75
C GLU A 15 33.16 -6.82 -13.65
N GLY A 16 33.05 -7.93 -14.38
CA GLY A 16 31.86 -8.75 -14.37
C GLY A 16 31.63 -9.37 -12.99
N ILE A 17 30.37 -9.40 -12.56
CA ILE A 17 29.96 -10.05 -11.31
C ILE A 17 29.24 -11.36 -11.61
N VAL A 18 29.22 -12.26 -10.63
CA VAL A 18 28.38 -13.46 -10.66
C VAL A 18 27.22 -13.25 -9.70
N ILE A 19 26.00 -13.32 -10.24
CA ILE A 19 24.76 -13.27 -9.46
C ILE A 19 24.27 -14.71 -9.27
N ARG A 20 24.14 -15.14 -8.02
CA ARG A 20 23.59 -16.43 -7.64
C ARG A 20 22.11 -16.30 -7.32
N ILE A 21 21.28 -16.86 -8.19
CA ILE A 21 19.83 -16.92 -8.08
C ILE A 21 19.46 -18.15 -7.26
N LYS A 22 18.96 -17.93 -6.04
CA LYS A 22 18.52 -19.01 -5.14
C LYS A 22 17.16 -19.53 -5.59
N THR A 23 17.05 -20.80 -5.97
CA THR A 23 15.75 -21.40 -6.36
C THR A 23 15.41 -22.61 -5.50
N PRO A 24 14.12 -23.01 -5.42
CA PRO A 24 13.71 -24.21 -4.69
C PRO A 24 14.31 -25.51 -5.24
N VAL A 25 14.74 -25.51 -6.51
CA VAL A 25 15.26 -26.67 -7.24
C VAL A 25 16.80 -26.68 -7.31
N GLY A 26 17.46 -25.62 -6.84
CA GLY A 26 18.92 -25.47 -6.84
C GLY A 26 19.37 -24.04 -7.19
N ASP A 27 20.55 -23.66 -6.71
CA ASP A 27 21.12 -22.34 -6.99
C ASP A 27 21.63 -22.26 -8.43
N MET A 28 21.34 -21.17 -9.14
CA MET A 28 21.82 -20.93 -10.50
C MET A 28 22.68 -19.67 -10.54
N ASP A 29 23.83 -19.75 -11.19
CA ASP A 29 24.75 -18.62 -11.33
C ASP A 29 24.62 -17.97 -12.71
N SER A 30 24.47 -16.64 -12.73
CA SER A 30 24.41 -15.82 -13.93
C SER A 30 25.56 -14.81 -13.91
N SER A 31 26.41 -14.82 -14.94
CA SER A 31 27.48 -13.83 -15.11
C SER A 31 26.92 -12.54 -15.71
N VAL A 32 27.32 -11.40 -15.15
CA VAL A 32 26.98 -10.07 -15.65
C VAL A 32 28.27 -9.33 -15.93
N ASP A 33 28.61 -9.13 -17.20
CA ASP A 33 29.89 -8.54 -17.62
C ASP A 33 30.02 -7.05 -17.29
N SER A 34 28.90 -6.33 -17.16
CA SER A 34 28.89 -4.88 -16.88
C SER A 34 27.76 -4.51 -15.91
N PRO A 35 28.02 -4.54 -14.59
CA PRO A 35 27.00 -4.29 -13.57
C PRO A 35 26.40 -2.88 -13.64
N SER A 36 27.19 -1.90 -14.08
CA SER A 36 26.80 -0.49 -14.24
C SER A 36 25.69 -0.28 -15.28
N HIS A 37 25.57 -1.19 -16.26
CA HIS A 37 24.58 -1.17 -17.32
C HIS A 37 23.41 -2.14 -17.07
N LEU A 38 23.46 -2.91 -15.98
CA LEU A 38 22.39 -3.85 -15.63
C LEU A 38 21.18 -3.08 -15.12
N ASN A 39 20.05 -3.20 -15.82
CA ASN A 39 18.78 -2.68 -15.35
C ASN A 39 17.99 -3.76 -14.61
N PHE A 40 17.06 -3.33 -13.75
CA PHE A 40 16.18 -4.19 -12.98
C PHE A 40 15.32 -5.09 -13.87
N SER A 41 14.90 -4.59 -15.03
CA SER A 41 14.16 -5.38 -16.03
C SER A 41 14.97 -6.57 -16.54
N ASP A 42 16.26 -6.38 -16.78
CA ASP A 42 17.13 -7.37 -17.40
C ASP A 42 17.41 -8.49 -16.41
N LEU A 43 17.61 -8.13 -15.14
CA LEU A 43 17.77 -9.09 -14.06
C LEU A 43 16.47 -9.86 -13.77
N LEU A 44 15.30 -9.21 -13.82
CA LEU A 44 14.01 -9.92 -13.71
C LEU A 44 13.79 -10.88 -14.88
N ALA A 45 14.20 -10.53 -16.10
CA ALA A 45 14.14 -11.42 -17.25
C ALA A 45 15.01 -12.67 -17.04
N ALA A 46 16.25 -12.49 -16.56
CA ALA A 46 17.14 -13.60 -16.22
C ALA A 46 16.55 -14.53 -15.14
N ILE A 47 15.93 -13.95 -14.10
CA ILE A 47 15.25 -14.74 -13.06
C ILE A 47 14.03 -15.50 -13.63
N LYS A 48 13.29 -14.88 -14.56
CA LYS A 48 12.14 -15.52 -15.22
C LYS A 48 12.56 -16.70 -16.08
N ASP A 49 13.70 -16.61 -16.78
CA ASP A 49 14.24 -17.73 -17.56
C ASP A 49 14.60 -18.92 -16.68
N VAL A 50 15.07 -18.65 -15.45
CA VAL A 50 15.40 -19.68 -14.45
C VAL A 50 14.13 -20.24 -13.76
N MET A 51 13.11 -19.41 -13.55
CA MET A 51 11.87 -19.78 -12.88
C MET A 51 10.63 -19.41 -13.73
N PRO A 52 10.38 -20.11 -14.86
CA PRO A 52 9.33 -19.73 -15.81
C PRO A 52 7.91 -19.80 -15.22
N GLU A 53 7.70 -20.69 -14.26
CA GLU A 53 6.41 -20.87 -13.57
C GLU A 53 6.17 -19.84 -12.45
N ALA A 54 7.19 -19.08 -12.05
CA ALA A 54 7.09 -18.11 -10.98
C ALA A 54 6.98 -16.68 -11.55
N THR A 55 5.94 -15.94 -11.13
CA THR A 55 5.85 -14.52 -11.48
C THR A 55 6.69 -13.69 -10.52
N VAL A 56 7.98 -13.57 -10.80
CA VAL A 56 8.91 -12.77 -9.99
C VAL A 56 8.78 -11.30 -10.37
N THR A 57 8.43 -10.45 -9.40
CA THR A 57 8.26 -8.99 -9.58
C THR A 57 9.18 -8.17 -8.68
N ALA A 58 9.95 -8.86 -7.85
CA ALA A 58 10.92 -8.35 -6.91
C ALA A 58 11.82 -9.52 -6.48
N PHE A 59 13.01 -9.22 -6.02
CA PHE A 59 13.90 -10.19 -5.38
C PHE A 59 14.52 -9.56 -4.14
N GLU A 60 15.07 -10.39 -3.27
CA GLU A 60 15.71 -9.95 -2.03
C GLU A 60 17.21 -10.28 -2.08
N TYR A 61 18.04 -9.51 -1.39
CA TYR A 61 19.42 -9.86 -1.07
C TYR A 61 19.61 -9.86 0.45
N GLU A 62 20.67 -10.49 0.91
CA GLU A 62 21.05 -10.50 2.33
C GLU A 62 22.10 -9.43 2.58
N ASP A 63 21.90 -8.60 3.60
CA ASP A 63 22.94 -7.71 4.08
C ASP A 63 23.88 -8.41 5.08
N GLU A 64 24.81 -7.66 5.65
CA GLU A 64 25.82 -8.14 6.61
C GLU A 64 25.23 -8.63 7.95
N VAL A 65 24.01 -8.21 8.29
CA VAL A 65 23.32 -8.59 9.53
C VAL A 65 22.43 -9.83 9.31
N GLY A 66 22.23 -10.23 8.04
CA GLY A 66 21.33 -11.32 7.67
C GLY A 66 19.92 -10.85 7.29
N ASP A 67 19.69 -9.54 7.19
CA ASP A 67 18.38 -9.00 6.86
C ASP A 67 18.10 -9.11 5.35
N ARG A 68 16.86 -9.49 5.02
CA ARG A 68 16.38 -9.64 3.63
C ARG A 68 15.91 -8.30 3.08
N ILE A 69 16.76 -7.63 2.32
CA ILE A 69 16.44 -6.35 1.69
C ILE A 69 15.81 -6.59 0.32
N THR A 70 14.61 -6.05 0.07
CA THR A 70 13.92 -6.23 -1.20
C THR A 70 14.33 -5.18 -2.23
N VAL A 71 14.54 -5.62 -3.47
CA VAL A 71 14.81 -4.80 -4.66
C VAL A 71 13.61 -4.83 -5.62
N ARG A 72 13.15 -3.65 -6.01
CA ARG A 72 11.92 -3.38 -6.77
C ARG A 72 12.07 -2.32 -7.87
N SER A 73 13.20 -1.63 -7.94
CA SER A 73 13.50 -0.58 -8.94
C SER A 73 14.98 -0.54 -9.33
N ASP A 74 15.31 0.26 -10.35
CA ASP A 74 16.69 0.48 -10.79
C ASP A 74 17.53 1.21 -9.73
N GLU A 75 16.94 2.13 -8.98
CA GLU A 75 17.61 2.84 -7.88
C GLU A 75 18.00 1.88 -6.76
N GLU A 76 17.09 0.98 -6.37
CA GLU A 76 17.35 -0.05 -5.35
C GLU A 76 18.37 -1.08 -5.85
N LEU A 77 18.33 -1.44 -7.14
CA LEU A 77 19.32 -2.31 -7.77
C LEU A 77 20.71 -1.65 -7.73
N LYS A 78 20.81 -0.38 -8.09
CA LYS A 78 22.09 0.37 -8.03
C LYS A 78 22.63 0.44 -6.61
N ALA A 79 21.76 0.66 -5.61
CA ALA A 79 22.17 0.63 -4.20
C ALA A 79 22.69 -0.75 -3.79
N MET A 80 22.00 -1.83 -4.19
CA MET A 80 22.44 -3.21 -3.93
C MET A 80 23.80 -3.51 -4.60
N LEU A 81 23.97 -3.16 -5.88
CA LEU A 81 25.21 -3.38 -6.60
C LEU A 81 26.36 -2.57 -6.00
N SER A 82 26.11 -1.33 -5.61
CA SER A 82 27.09 -0.49 -4.92
C SER A 82 27.51 -1.11 -3.58
N TYR A 83 26.56 -1.61 -2.80
CA TYR A 83 26.83 -2.34 -1.55
C TYR A 83 27.71 -3.58 -1.81
N TYR A 84 27.30 -4.45 -2.74
CA TYR A 84 28.05 -5.66 -3.05
C TYR A 84 29.48 -5.36 -3.54
N CYS A 85 29.65 -4.37 -4.42
CA CYS A 85 30.97 -3.96 -4.88
C CYS A 85 31.87 -3.53 -3.71
N ASN A 86 31.35 -2.75 -2.76
CA ASN A 86 32.12 -2.35 -1.57
C ASN A 86 32.53 -3.56 -0.73
N THR A 87 31.62 -4.51 -0.48
CA THR A 87 31.91 -5.74 0.27
C THR A 87 32.98 -6.59 -0.42
N VAL A 88 32.91 -6.74 -1.75
CA VAL A 88 33.90 -7.49 -2.53
C VAL A 88 35.29 -6.84 -2.46
N MET A 89 35.36 -5.51 -2.50
CA MET A 89 36.64 -4.80 -2.35
C MET A 89 37.28 -5.07 -0.99
N GLU A 90 36.50 -5.01 0.08
CA GLU A 90 36.99 -5.31 1.43
C GLU A 90 37.47 -6.77 1.57
N GLN A 91 36.72 -7.73 1.02
CA GLN A 91 37.11 -9.14 1.02
C GLN A 91 38.43 -9.37 0.26
N ARG A 92 38.61 -8.74 -0.90
CA ARG A 92 39.85 -8.83 -1.69
C ARG A 92 41.04 -8.22 -0.97
N ILE A 93 40.86 -7.07 -0.31
CA ILE A 93 41.91 -6.45 0.52
C ILE A 93 42.34 -7.40 1.64
N ASN A 94 41.40 -8.16 2.20
CA ASN A 94 41.64 -9.16 3.23
C ASN A 94 42.12 -10.52 2.69
N GLY A 95 42.37 -10.65 1.37
CA GLY A 95 42.86 -11.88 0.73
C GLY A 95 41.82 -13.00 0.62
N LEU A 96 40.54 -12.69 0.81
CA LEU A 96 39.43 -13.62 0.69
C LEU A 96 38.91 -13.66 -0.75
N LEU A 97 38.44 -14.85 -1.16
CA LEU A 97 37.75 -15.01 -2.44
C LEU A 97 36.31 -14.48 -2.30
N PRO A 98 35.88 -13.53 -3.16
CA PRO A 98 34.55 -12.97 -3.05
C PRO A 98 33.48 -14.00 -3.41
N GLU A 99 32.44 -14.08 -2.59
CA GLU A 99 31.28 -14.91 -2.88
C GLU A 99 30.37 -14.25 -3.93
N PRO A 100 29.69 -15.03 -4.79
CA PRO A 100 28.69 -14.50 -5.72
C PRO A 100 27.58 -13.74 -5.00
N LEU A 101 27.07 -12.67 -5.62
CA LEU A 101 25.94 -11.89 -5.11
C LEU A 101 24.71 -12.78 -5.05
N GLN A 102 24.26 -13.11 -3.84
CA GLN A 102 23.11 -13.98 -3.65
C GLN A 102 21.82 -13.19 -3.71
N ILE A 103 20.92 -13.59 -4.61
CA ILE A 103 19.57 -13.04 -4.70
C ILE A 103 18.53 -14.12 -4.53
N PHE A 104 17.42 -13.73 -3.94
CA PHE A 104 16.31 -14.57 -3.53
C PHE A 104 15.07 -14.09 -4.30
N PRO A 105 14.75 -14.72 -5.44
CA PRO A 105 13.54 -14.44 -6.18
C PRO A 105 12.32 -14.53 -5.27
N ARG A 106 11.56 -13.45 -5.19
CA ARG A 106 10.29 -13.48 -4.50
C ARG A 106 9.25 -13.95 -5.50
N ALA A 107 8.86 -15.22 -5.42
CA ALA A 107 7.70 -15.71 -6.13
C ALA A 107 6.52 -14.80 -5.75
N GLY A 108 6.03 -14.03 -6.71
CA GLY A 108 4.77 -13.34 -6.54
C GLY A 108 3.74 -14.42 -6.23
N LYS A 109 3.08 -14.33 -5.07
CA LYS A 109 1.69 -14.79 -5.01
C LYS A 109 1.02 -14.20 -6.25
N THR A 110 0.36 -15.05 -7.05
CA THR A 110 -0.35 -14.70 -8.29
C THR A 110 -0.65 -13.20 -8.34
N PRO A 111 -0.05 -12.43 -9.26
CA PRO A 111 -0.19 -10.98 -9.21
C PRO A 111 -1.67 -10.65 -9.26
N GLY A 112 -2.17 -9.96 -8.23
CA GLY A 112 -3.39 -9.18 -8.36
C GLY A 112 -3.29 -8.38 -9.65
N ILE A 113 -4.27 -8.61 -10.52
CA ILE A 113 -4.71 -7.84 -11.69
C ILE A 113 -3.70 -6.75 -12.16
N ARG A 114 -3.05 -6.99 -13.30
CA ARG A 114 -2.28 -5.98 -14.06
C ARG A 114 -3.21 -5.27 -15.06
N ASN A 115 -2.94 -4.00 -15.39
CA ASN A 115 -3.59 -3.36 -16.54
C ASN A 115 -2.99 -3.86 -17.89
N ILE A 116 -3.65 -3.56 -19.01
CA ILE A 116 -3.28 -4.04 -20.36
C ILE A 116 -1.87 -3.62 -20.84
N HIS A 117 -1.18 -2.73 -20.11
CA HIS A 117 0.15 -2.24 -20.46
C HIS A 117 1.27 -2.72 -19.52
N GLY A 118 0.95 -3.64 -18.59
CA GLY A 118 1.98 -4.38 -17.84
C GLY A 118 2.78 -3.58 -16.81
N LEU A 119 2.31 -2.38 -16.43
CA LEU A 119 2.95 -1.54 -15.41
C LEU A 119 2.53 -1.95 -13.99
N LYS A 120 3.49 -1.94 -13.06
CA LYS A 120 3.30 -2.16 -11.63
C LYS A 120 2.59 -0.94 -11.03
N VAL A 121 1.42 -1.15 -10.45
CA VAL A 121 0.70 -0.11 -9.72
C VAL A 121 1.45 0.15 -8.40
N CYS A 122 2.30 1.18 -8.37
CA CYS A 122 2.78 1.76 -7.12
C CYS A 122 1.62 2.51 -6.44
N ALA A 123 1.18 1.99 -5.30
CA ALA A 123 0.41 2.65 -4.23
C ALA A 123 -0.49 3.84 -4.63
N SER A 124 -1.27 3.65 -5.70
CA SER A 124 -2.27 4.64 -6.13
C SER A 124 -3.56 4.04 -6.69
N VAL A 125 -3.61 2.72 -6.87
CA VAL A 125 -4.79 2.01 -7.42
C VAL A 125 -5.17 0.76 -6.60
N ILE A 126 -4.51 0.52 -5.46
CA ILE A 126 -4.78 -0.67 -4.61
C ILE A 126 -6.19 -0.60 -3.99
N VAL A 127 -6.71 0.60 -3.72
CA VAL A 127 -8.04 0.76 -3.09
C VAL A 127 -9.18 0.24 -4.00
N SER A 128 -9.05 0.36 -5.33
CA SER A 128 -10.09 -0.13 -6.26
C SER A 128 -9.90 -1.58 -6.70
N ALA A 129 -8.66 -2.03 -6.90
CA ALA A 129 -8.37 -3.31 -7.57
C ALA A 129 -8.42 -4.54 -6.64
N GLU A 130 -8.04 -4.45 -5.36
CA GLU A 130 -8.04 -5.60 -4.45
C GLU A 130 -9.44 -5.95 -3.90
N LEU A 131 -10.37 -4.98 -3.90
CA LEU A 131 -11.77 -5.19 -3.48
C LEU A 131 -12.74 -5.42 -4.66
N GLY A 132 -12.27 -5.38 -5.91
CA GLY A 132 -13.17 -5.37 -7.07
C GLY A 132 -14.11 -4.16 -7.07
N MET A 133 -13.65 -3.03 -6.52
CA MET A 133 -14.41 -1.78 -6.37
C MET A 133 -14.34 -0.88 -7.62
N ASP A 134 -13.61 -1.29 -8.67
CA ASP A 134 -13.60 -0.62 -10.00
C ASP A 134 -15.02 -0.42 -10.59
N TRP A 135 -16.01 -1.17 -10.11
CA TRP A 135 -17.39 -1.16 -10.62
C TRP A 135 -18.43 -0.60 -9.63
N LEU A 136 -18.04 -0.12 -8.45
CA LEU A 136 -19.00 0.24 -7.39
C LEU A 136 -18.95 1.69 -6.89
N CYS A 137 -18.08 2.51 -7.47
CA CYS A 137 -17.97 3.94 -7.13
C CYS A 137 -19.01 4.75 -7.91
N CYS A 138 -20.18 4.98 -7.32
CA CYS A 138 -21.19 5.87 -7.91
C CYS A 138 -20.82 7.37 -7.79
N ILE A 139 -19.71 7.69 -7.12
CA ILE A 139 -19.21 9.05 -6.91
C ILE A 139 -17.69 9.06 -7.17
N ASN A 140 -17.25 9.89 -8.12
CA ASN A 140 -15.84 10.18 -8.35
C ASN A 140 -15.46 11.52 -7.71
N GLU A 141 -14.16 11.74 -7.49
CA GLU A 141 -13.65 13.01 -6.97
C GLU A 141 -14.07 14.21 -7.83
N HIS A 142 -13.97 14.09 -9.16
CA HIS A 142 -14.31 15.17 -10.10
C HIS A 142 -15.79 15.59 -10.03
N ASP A 143 -16.65 14.71 -9.52
CA ASP A 143 -18.09 14.96 -9.37
C ASP A 143 -18.43 15.62 -8.01
N LEU A 144 -17.43 15.86 -7.16
CA LEU A 144 -17.59 16.43 -5.82
C LEU A 144 -17.16 17.89 -5.76
N GLN A 145 -18.10 18.74 -5.36
CA GLN A 145 -17.82 20.12 -5.01
C GLN A 145 -17.68 20.25 -3.49
N TYR A 146 -16.45 20.32 -3.00
CA TYR A 146 -16.15 20.52 -1.58
C TYR A 146 -16.70 21.87 -1.08
N GLN A 147 -17.22 21.86 0.14
CA GLN A 147 -17.79 23.01 0.83
C GLN A 147 -17.04 23.22 2.17
N GLU A 148 -17.79 23.43 3.25
CA GLU A 148 -17.25 23.63 4.59
C GLU A 148 -16.60 22.37 5.18
N GLN A 149 -15.60 22.58 6.03
CA GLN A 149 -15.02 21.53 6.86
C GLN A 149 -15.92 21.27 8.07
N LEU A 150 -16.33 20.02 8.27
CA LEU A 150 -17.21 19.58 9.36
C LEU A 150 -16.42 19.18 10.61
N GLY A 151 -15.20 18.65 10.46
CA GLY A 151 -14.37 18.22 11.59
C GLY A 151 -12.97 17.82 11.17
N HIS A 152 -12.06 17.74 12.14
CA HIS A 152 -10.67 17.31 11.96
C HIS A 152 -10.17 16.56 13.20
N GLY A 153 -9.40 15.50 13.00
CA GLY A 153 -8.73 14.76 14.07
C GLY A 153 -7.74 13.73 13.54
N ASN A 154 -7.26 12.84 14.42
CA ASN A 154 -6.28 11.80 14.05
C ASN A 154 -6.74 10.88 12.92
N GLY A 155 -8.05 10.71 12.75
CA GLY A 155 -8.63 9.92 11.66
C GLY A 155 -8.77 10.67 10.33
N GLY A 156 -8.23 11.88 10.19
CA GLY A 156 -8.35 12.72 8.99
C GLY A 156 -9.32 13.89 9.15
N THR A 157 -9.62 14.54 8.03
CA THR A 157 -10.49 15.73 7.95
C THR A 157 -11.78 15.39 7.25
N VAL A 158 -12.92 15.81 7.79
CA VAL A 158 -14.25 15.58 7.20
C VAL A 158 -14.75 16.88 6.58
N TYR A 159 -15.14 16.81 5.32
CA TYR A 159 -15.72 17.91 4.55
C TYR A 159 -17.16 17.60 4.19
N LYS A 160 -17.98 18.64 4.13
CA LYS A 160 -19.25 18.60 3.41
C LYS A 160 -18.94 18.78 1.93
N ALA A 161 -19.57 18.00 1.06
CA ALA A 161 -19.44 18.17 -0.37
C ALA A 161 -20.79 17.99 -1.06
N TYR A 162 -20.96 18.64 -2.21
CA TYR A 162 -22.11 18.45 -3.07
C TYR A 162 -21.72 17.53 -4.24
N HIS A 163 -22.41 16.40 -4.35
CA HIS A 163 -22.24 15.49 -5.46
C HIS A 163 -23.09 15.97 -6.66
N LEU A 164 -22.41 16.37 -7.74
CA LEU A 164 -22.99 17.01 -8.91
C LEU A 164 -23.95 16.07 -9.67
N LEU A 165 -23.50 14.85 -9.99
CA LEU A 165 -24.30 13.89 -10.75
C LEU A 165 -25.48 13.36 -9.94
N GLY A 166 -25.23 13.01 -8.68
CA GLY A 166 -26.24 12.45 -7.78
C GLY A 166 -27.15 13.49 -7.10
N LYS A 167 -26.91 14.80 -7.34
CA LYS A 167 -27.63 15.96 -6.78
C LYS A 167 -27.93 15.83 -5.29
N ARG A 168 -26.91 15.51 -4.50
CA ARG A 168 -27.05 15.26 -3.06
C ARG A 168 -25.85 15.78 -2.29
N ILE A 169 -26.08 16.09 -1.01
CA ILE A 169 -25.02 16.44 -0.07
C ILE A 169 -24.43 15.14 0.48
N VAL A 170 -23.10 15.09 0.57
CA VAL A 170 -22.34 13.97 1.12
C VAL A 170 -21.33 14.49 2.15
N ALA A 171 -20.90 13.59 3.03
CA ALA A 171 -19.74 13.82 3.89
C ALA A 171 -18.53 13.08 3.28
N VAL A 172 -17.39 13.76 3.18
CA VAL A 172 -16.15 13.22 2.61
C VAL A 172 -15.06 13.28 3.66
N LYS A 173 -14.64 12.13 4.17
CA LYS A 173 -13.54 11.99 5.12
C LYS A 173 -12.25 11.74 4.36
N VAL A 174 -11.32 12.70 4.41
CA VAL A 174 -10.01 12.68 3.75
C VAL A 174 -8.93 12.32 4.77
N ILE A 175 -8.22 11.22 4.51
CA ILE A 175 -7.18 10.66 5.38
C ILE A 175 -5.85 10.68 4.61
N PRO A 176 -4.83 11.44 5.05
CA PRO A 176 -3.51 11.40 4.43
C PRO A 176 -2.86 10.03 4.62
N LEU A 177 -2.17 9.52 3.60
CA LEU A 177 -1.57 8.19 3.57
C LEU A 177 -0.07 8.17 3.88
N ASP A 178 0.43 9.18 4.57
CA ASP A 178 1.79 9.19 5.14
C ASP A 178 1.94 8.21 6.32
N ILE A 179 1.13 7.16 6.36
CA ILE A 179 0.88 6.35 7.55
C ILE A 179 1.17 4.88 7.28
N THR A 180 1.60 4.20 8.34
CA THR A 180 2.17 2.85 8.33
C THR A 180 1.22 1.79 7.73
N VAL A 181 1.79 0.67 7.29
CA VAL A 181 1.06 -0.46 6.69
C VAL A 181 -0.03 -1.00 7.63
N GLU A 182 0.14 -0.88 8.95
CA GLU A 182 -0.83 -1.29 9.95
C GLU A 182 -2.10 -0.44 9.90
N LEU A 183 -1.98 0.89 9.79
CA LEU A 183 -3.16 1.76 9.70
C LEU A 183 -3.88 1.56 8.38
N GLN A 184 -3.15 1.34 7.29
CA GLN A 184 -3.77 1.02 5.99
C GLN A 184 -4.66 -0.22 6.11
N LYS A 185 -4.17 -1.29 6.75
CA LYS A 185 -4.98 -2.50 7.00
C LYS A 185 -6.22 -2.22 7.86
N GLN A 186 -6.10 -1.35 8.87
CA GLN A 186 -7.25 -0.94 9.68
C GLN A 186 -8.30 -0.21 8.85
N ILE A 187 -7.90 0.79 8.05
CA ILE A 187 -8.80 1.54 7.17
C ILE A 187 -9.49 0.61 6.16
N MET A 188 -8.75 -0.34 5.59
CA MET A 188 -9.32 -1.31 4.65
C MET A 188 -10.36 -2.23 5.32
N SER A 189 -10.09 -2.67 6.56
CA SER A 189 -11.07 -3.46 7.32
C SER A 189 -12.32 -2.65 7.67
N GLU A 190 -12.20 -1.35 7.94
CA GLU A 190 -13.34 -0.46 8.19
C GLU A 190 -14.18 -0.27 6.93
N LEU A 191 -13.53 -0.04 5.78
CA LEU A 191 -14.20 0.08 4.48
C LEU A 191 -14.97 -1.19 4.11
N GLU A 192 -14.39 -2.37 4.36
CA GLU A 192 -15.07 -3.64 4.09
C GLU A 192 -16.35 -3.80 4.94
N ILE A 193 -16.31 -3.35 6.19
CA ILE A 193 -17.47 -3.35 7.09
C ILE A 193 -18.54 -2.37 6.57
N LEU A 194 -18.15 -1.13 6.30
CA LEU A 194 -19.06 -0.08 5.81
C LEU A 194 -19.74 -0.51 4.50
N TYR A 195 -18.99 -1.17 3.63
CA TYR A 195 -19.51 -1.68 2.37
C TYR A 195 -20.57 -2.77 2.55
N LYS A 196 -20.38 -3.69 3.49
CA LYS A 196 -21.35 -4.77 3.77
C LYS A 196 -22.61 -4.27 4.47
N CYS A 197 -22.60 -3.05 4.98
CA CYS A 197 -23.71 -2.49 5.73
C CYS A 197 -24.74 -1.83 4.80
N ASP A 198 -25.95 -2.35 4.83
CA ASP A 198 -27.15 -1.76 4.22
C ASP A 198 -28.28 -1.81 5.23
N SER A 199 -28.40 -0.74 6.02
CA SER A 199 -29.39 -0.61 7.08
C SER A 199 -29.73 0.86 7.31
N PRO A 200 -31.00 1.23 7.53
CA PRO A 200 -31.39 2.62 7.82
C PRO A 200 -30.91 3.13 9.19
N TYR A 201 -30.27 2.28 9.99
CA TYR A 201 -29.70 2.63 11.31
C TYR A 201 -28.17 2.68 11.29
N ILE A 202 -27.55 2.55 10.12
CA ILE A 202 -26.10 2.65 9.91
C ILE A 202 -25.88 3.66 8.81
N ILE A 203 -24.86 4.51 8.97
CA ILE A 203 -24.53 5.52 7.98
C ILE A 203 -24.28 4.88 6.60
N LYS A 204 -24.95 5.41 5.58
CA LYS A 204 -24.85 4.90 4.22
C LYS A 204 -23.50 5.25 3.61
N PHE A 205 -22.76 4.21 3.24
CA PHE A 205 -21.54 4.32 2.45
C PHE A 205 -21.89 4.50 0.96
N TYR A 206 -21.20 5.41 0.27
CA TYR A 206 -21.40 5.65 -1.17
C TYR A 206 -20.21 5.22 -2.01
N SER A 207 -19.00 5.62 -1.62
CA SER A 207 -17.79 5.43 -2.41
C SER A 207 -16.55 5.65 -1.54
N ALA A 208 -15.43 5.08 -1.93
CA ALA A 208 -14.12 5.46 -1.42
C ALA A 208 -13.15 5.55 -2.61
N PHE A 209 -12.30 6.58 -2.61
CA PHE A 209 -11.33 6.79 -3.68
C PHE A 209 -9.99 7.27 -3.13
N PHE A 210 -8.93 6.98 -3.87
CA PHE A 210 -7.58 7.37 -3.50
C PHE A 210 -7.04 8.41 -4.49
N VAL A 211 -6.56 9.54 -3.96
CA VAL A 211 -6.03 10.66 -4.76
C VAL A 211 -4.86 11.29 -4.01
N GLU A 212 -3.74 11.55 -4.71
CA GLU A 212 -2.59 12.31 -4.20
C GLU A 212 -2.10 11.88 -2.80
N ASN A 213 -1.91 10.58 -2.56
CA ASN A 213 -1.52 10.06 -1.26
C ASN A 213 -2.55 10.33 -0.15
N ARG A 214 -3.85 10.32 -0.48
CA ARG A 214 -4.96 10.47 0.46
C ARG A 214 -6.09 9.50 0.12
N ILE A 215 -6.71 8.88 1.13
CA ILE A 215 -7.96 8.13 0.99
C ILE A 215 -9.11 9.07 1.32
N SER A 216 -10.09 9.13 0.42
CA SER A 216 -11.34 9.84 0.65
C SER A 216 -12.47 8.81 0.77
N ILE A 217 -13.25 8.91 1.84
CA ILE A 217 -14.40 8.04 2.12
C ILE A 217 -15.66 8.91 2.04
N CYS A 218 -16.57 8.57 1.14
CA CYS A 218 -17.83 9.26 0.92
C CYS A 218 -19.00 8.52 1.56
N THR A 219 -19.72 9.21 2.43
CA THR A 219 -20.91 8.72 3.11
C THR A 219 -22.07 9.70 2.98
N GLU A 220 -23.27 9.29 3.41
CA GLU A 220 -24.34 10.26 3.62
C GLU A 220 -23.96 11.35 4.62
N PHE A 221 -24.51 12.54 4.40
CA PHE A 221 -24.33 13.67 5.28
C PHE A 221 -25.40 13.65 6.38
N MET A 222 -24.96 13.65 7.63
CA MET A 222 -25.82 13.70 8.81
C MET A 222 -25.91 15.15 9.31
N ASP A 223 -27.03 15.82 9.04
CA ASP A 223 -27.27 17.23 9.35
C ASP A 223 -27.44 17.53 10.84
N GLY A 224 -27.72 16.50 11.65
CA GLY A 224 -27.79 16.57 13.11
C GLY A 224 -26.43 16.65 13.81
N GLY A 225 -25.31 16.47 13.10
CA GLY A 225 -23.98 16.41 13.73
C GLY A 225 -23.83 15.26 14.73
N SER A 226 -22.77 15.30 15.52
CA SER A 226 -22.47 14.26 16.51
C SER A 226 -23.35 14.39 17.76
N LEU A 227 -23.58 13.30 18.49
CA LEU A 227 -24.45 13.32 19.67
C LEU A 227 -23.83 14.09 20.86
N ASP A 228 -22.51 14.25 20.88
CA ASP A 228 -21.73 14.92 21.94
C ASP A 228 -21.98 16.42 22.05
N VAL A 229 -22.42 17.08 20.97
CA VAL A 229 -22.81 18.51 21.00
C VAL A 229 -24.14 18.73 21.73
N TYR A 230 -24.93 17.69 21.99
CA TYR A 230 -26.21 17.82 22.67
C TYR A 230 -26.08 17.61 24.18
N TRP A 231 -26.10 18.71 24.95
CA TRP A 231 -25.96 18.64 26.41
C TRP A 231 -27.22 18.14 27.14
N ARG A 232 -28.41 18.43 26.61
CA ARG A 232 -29.70 18.04 27.19
C ARG A 232 -30.66 17.57 26.11
N ILE A 233 -30.86 16.26 26.06
CA ILE A 233 -31.82 15.61 25.16
C ILE A 233 -33.06 15.23 25.97
N PRO A 234 -34.27 15.66 25.57
CA PRO A 234 -35.50 15.23 26.23
C PRO A 234 -35.63 13.71 26.23
N GLU A 235 -36.13 13.12 27.32
CA GLU A 235 -36.20 11.67 27.51
C GLU A 235 -36.90 10.94 26.36
N HIS A 236 -38.01 11.49 25.86
CA HIS A 236 -38.75 10.90 24.75
C HIS A 236 -37.97 10.89 23.43
N VAL A 237 -37.05 11.83 23.22
CA VAL A 237 -36.13 11.86 22.07
C VAL A 237 -34.98 10.87 22.30
N LEU A 238 -34.41 10.89 23.50
CA LEU A 238 -33.34 9.96 23.90
C LEU A 238 -33.77 8.50 23.75
N GLY A 239 -35.01 8.17 24.13
CA GLY A 239 -35.58 6.83 23.94
C GLY A 239 -35.63 6.41 22.47
N ARG A 240 -35.96 7.33 21.55
CA ARG A 240 -35.95 7.04 20.10
C ARG A 240 -34.54 6.84 19.57
N ILE A 241 -33.58 7.66 20.02
CA ILE A 241 -32.15 7.52 19.67
C ILE A 241 -31.64 6.17 20.16
N ALA A 242 -31.91 5.81 21.41
CA ALA A 242 -31.51 4.53 21.99
C ALA A 242 -32.08 3.34 21.19
N VAL A 243 -33.36 3.39 20.79
CA VAL A 243 -33.97 2.36 19.94
C VAL A 243 -33.27 2.27 18.58
N ALA A 244 -32.94 3.40 17.94
CA ALA A 244 -32.22 3.42 16.68
C ALA A 244 -30.82 2.80 16.81
N VAL A 245 -30.07 3.19 17.84
CA VAL A 245 -28.73 2.64 18.15
C VAL A 245 -28.79 1.13 18.39
N VAL A 246 -29.73 0.65 19.21
CA VAL A 246 -29.88 -0.79 19.49
C VAL A 246 -30.23 -1.57 18.21
N LYS A 247 -31.05 -1.01 17.32
CA LYS A 247 -31.34 -1.63 16.02
C LYS A 247 -30.12 -1.69 15.12
N GLY A 248 -29.32 -0.63 15.06
CA GLY A 248 -28.04 -0.60 14.36
C GLY A 248 -27.06 -1.66 14.88
N LEU A 249 -26.90 -1.73 16.21
CA LEU A 249 -26.04 -2.74 16.85
C LEU A 249 -26.53 -4.17 16.61
N THR A 250 -27.85 -4.40 16.65
CA THR A 250 -28.46 -5.70 16.36
C THR A 250 -28.20 -6.11 14.91
N TYR A 251 -28.27 -5.16 13.98
CA TYR A 251 -27.92 -5.39 12.58
C TYR A 251 -26.45 -5.79 12.41
N LEU A 252 -25.51 -5.03 13.01
CA LEU A 252 -24.08 -5.36 12.96
C LEU A 252 -23.78 -6.73 13.57
N TRP A 253 -24.45 -7.07 14.67
CA TRP A 253 -24.34 -8.38 15.31
C TRP A 253 -24.79 -9.52 14.37
N SER A 254 -25.86 -9.30 13.60
CA SER A 254 -26.36 -10.30 12.63
C SER A 254 -25.33 -10.61 11.54
N LEU A 255 -24.50 -9.63 11.17
CA LEU A 255 -23.42 -9.76 10.20
C LEU A 255 -22.12 -10.35 10.79
N LYS A 256 -22.12 -10.75 12.07
CA LYS A 256 -20.93 -11.23 12.80
C LYS A 256 -19.79 -10.23 12.86
N ILE A 257 -20.08 -8.94 12.68
CA ILE A 257 -19.12 -7.86 12.83
C ILE A 257 -19.06 -7.54 14.33
N LEU A 258 -18.04 -8.06 15.02
CA LEU A 258 -17.79 -7.72 16.42
C LEU A 258 -17.03 -6.38 16.47
N HIS A 259 -17.70 -5.30 16.87
CA HIS A 259 -17.12 -3.98 17.03
C HIS A 259 -16.08 -3.98 18.18
N ARG A 260 -14.84 -4.42 17.92
CA ARG A 260 -13.78 -4.56 18.93
C ARG A 260 -12.78 -3.39 18.95
N GLY A 261 -13.24 -2.18 18.58
CA GLY A 261 -12.44 -0.95 18.61
C GLY A 261 -12.98 0.07 19.61
N GLU A 262 -12.06 0.70 20.35
CA GLU A 262 -12.31 1.82 21.25
C GLU A 262 -12.85 3.01 20.45
N LYS A 263 -14.07 3.45 20.78
CA LYS A 263 -14.83 4.56 20.15
C LYS A 263 -15.36 4.25 18.75
N ALA A 264 -16.63 3.84 18.71
CA ALA A 264 -17.48 3.89 17.54
C ALA A 264 -17.48 5.31 16.95
N THR A 265 -16.71 5.51 15.88
CA THR A 265 -16.61 6.80 15.16
C THR A 265 -17.62 6.87 14.00
N PHE A 266 -18.50 5.87 13.86
CA PHE A 266 -19.43 5.73 12.74
C PHE A 266 -20.91 5.59 13.14
N MET A 267 -21.28 6.05 14.35
CA MET A 267 -22.70 6.25 14.72
C MET A 267 -23.15 7.67 14.43
#